data_AF-A0A1I5UP35-F1
#
_entry.id   AF-A0A1I5UP35-F1
#
_cell.length_a   1.000
_cell.length_b   1.000
_cell.length_c   1.000
_cell.angle_alpha   90.00
_cell.angle_beta   90.00
_cell.angle_gamma   90.00
#
_symmetry.space_group_name_H-M   'P 1'
#
loop_
_entity.id
_entity.type
_entity.pdbx_description
1 polymer ?
#
loop_
_entity_poly.entity_id
_entity_poly.type
_entity_poly.pdbx_seq_one_letter_code
_entity_poly.pdbx_strand_id
1 'polypeptide(L)'
;MAKTFDEINEKIKDGKVVVLTAEEFKDLVEEKGVAQAAKEVDVVTTGTFSPMCSSGAFINFGHSDPPIRMNRIWLNDVPAYGGLAAVDTYIGATELSETQGFEYGGAHVIQDLIDGKKIKLRAESYGTDCYPRKEITTYITLDDLNQAYLFNPRNAYQNYNAATNSSDRILYTYMGTLLPQYGNVTYCTSGELSPLLNDPELRTIGIGTRIFIGGAQGYVAWEGTQFVRNKEVIRDGVIQYSGATLAVVGDMKQMSSRFIRAASYEKYGTTLFVGIGIPIPVLDEDMAKFLAVRNRDIYTQVVDYSVPSRSRPVLRKVSYEELRSGTIELNGKKVPTAPLSSLRKAREIAQVLKEMILKGEFLLQEPIQKLPEDRRFNPLKEREVK
;
A
#
# COMPACT_ATOMS: atom_id res chain seq x y z
N MET A 1 -21.82 25.87 2.31
CA MET A 1 -22.50 24.56 2.31
C MET A 1 -21.47 23.51 1.93
N ALA A 2 -21.46 22.38 2.62
CA ALA A 2 -20.59 21.26 2.26
C ALA A 2 -21.14 20.56 1.01
N LYS A 3 -20.26 20.15 0.10
CA LYS A 3 -20.61 19.30 -1.04
C LYS A 3 -20.88 17.88 -0.54
N THR A 4 -21.72 17.14 -1.24
CA THR A 4 -21.97 15.71 -0.97
C THR A 4 -21.32 14.80 -2.00
N PHE A 5 -21.15 13.51 -1.66
CA PHE A 5 -20.68 12.50 -2.61
C PHE A 5 -21.63 12.40 -3.82
N ASP A 6 -22.94 12.44 -3.59
CA ASP A 6 -23.95 12.38 -4.65
C ASP A 6 -23.88 13.58 -5.59
N GLU A 7 -23.76 14.79 -5.05
CA GLU A 7 -23.59 16.01 -5.86
C GLU A 7 -22.33 15.94 -6.74
N ILE A 8 -21.22 15.44 -6.19
CA ILE A 8 -19.97 15.26 -6.94
C ILE A 8 -20.13 14.17 -8.01
N ASN A 9 -20.79 13.05 -7.69
CA ASN A 9 -21.03 11.97 -8.65
C ASN A 9 -21.97 12.39 -9.79
N GLU A 10 -22.98 13.22 -9.53
CA GLU A 10 -23.81 13.80 -10.60
C GLU A 10 -22.98 14.70 -11.51
N LYS A 11 -22.07 15.52 -10.96
CA LYS A 11 -21.12 16.30 -11.79
C LYS A 11 -20.18 15.42 -12.61
N ILE A 12 -19.75 14.27 -12.08
CA ILE A 12 -18.92 13.31 -12.82
C ILE A 12 -19.71 12.76 -14.02
N LYS A 13 -20.94 12.32 -13.82
CA LYS A 13 -21.82 11.81 -14.89
C LYS A 13 -22.11 12.87 -15.95
N ASP A 14 -22.28 14.12 -15.52
CA ASP A 14 -22.54 15.27 -16.40
C ASP A 14 -21.28 15.80 -17.13
N GLY A 15 -20.09 15.31 -16.80
CA GLY A 15 -18.82 15.84 -17.34
C GLY A 15 -18.49 17.26 -16.88
N LYS A 16 -19.04 17.71 -15.75
CA LYS A 16 -18.86 19.05 -15.17
C LYS A 16 -17.95 19.07 -13.94
N VAL A 17 -17.48 17.90 -13.50
CA VAL A 17 -16.64 17.76 -12.30
C VAL A 17 -15.30 18.47 -12.48
N VAL A 18 -14.86 19.19 -11.45
CA VAL A 18 -13.51 19.77 -11.40
C VAL A 18 -12.61 18.85 -10.59
N VAL A 19 -11.66 18.20 -11.27
CA VAL A 19 -10.71 17.25 -10.67
C VAL A 19 -9.29 17.78 -10.80
N LEU A 20 -8.57 17.84 -9.69
CA LEU A 20 -7.14 18.15 -9.66
C LEU A 20 -6.36 16.98 -9.05
N THR A 21 -5.07 16.89 -9.36
CA THR A 21 -4.12 16.09 -8.58
C THR A 21 -3.78 16.81 -7.28
N ALA A 22 -3.24 16.07 -6.31
CA ALA A 22 -2.88 16.67 -5.03
C ALA A 22 -1.81 17.77 -5.16
N GLU A 23 -0.93 17.71 -6.17
CA GLU A 23 0.05 18.79 -6.45
C GLU A 23 -0.66 20.02 -7.06
N GLU A 24 -1.46 19.85 -8.12
CA GLU A 24 -2.21 20.94 -8.76
C GLU A 24 -3.15 21.66 -7.77
N PHE A 25 -3.79 20.92 -6.87
CA PHE A 25 -4.67 21.51 -5.85
C PHE A 25 -3.91 22.45 -4.91
N LYS A 26 -2.70 22.08 -4.52
CA LYS A 26 -1.89 22.88 -3.61
C LYS A 26 -1.41 24.17 -4.28
N ASP A 27 -1.10 24.10 -5.56
CA ASP A 27 -0.74 25.29 -6.35
C ASP A 27 -1.93 26.24 -6.48
N LEU A 28 -3.14 25.72 -6.69
CA LEU A 28 -4.38 26.53 -6.66
C LEU A 28 -4.62 27.19 -5.30
N VAL A 29 -4.35 26.48 -4.20
CA VAL A 29 -4.48 27.04 -2.84
C VAL A 29 -3.49 28.17 -2.61
N GLU A 30 -2.27 28.09 -3.13
CA GLU A 30 -1.30 29.18 -3.05
C GLU A 30 -1.72 30.40 -3.86
N GLU A 31 -2.37 30.21 -5.00
CA GLU A 31 -2.86 31.30 -5.84
C GLU A 31 -4.12 31.97 -5.29
N LYS A 32 -5.12 31.18 -4.87
CA LYS A 32 -6.49 31.66 -4.59
C LYS A 32 -6.94 31.53 -3.14
N GLY A 33 -6.16 30.83 -2.31
CA GLY A 33 -6.51 30.50 -0.93
C GLY A 33 -7.46 29.31 -0.81
N VAL A 34 -7.47 28.73 0.39
CA VAL A 34 -8.20 27.49 0.71
C VAL A 34 -9.70 27.62 0.48
N ALA A 35 -10.31 28.73 0.92
CA ALA A 35 -11.75 28.94 0.81
C ALA A 35 -12.25 28.99 -0.64
N GLN A 36 -11.43 29.52 -1.56
CA GLN A 36 -11.79 29.57 -2.97
C GLN A 36 -11.54 28.21 -3.65
N ALA A 37 -10.41 27.55 -3.35
CA ALA A 37 -10.12 26.21 -3.86
C ALA A 37 -11.21 25.19 -3.44
N ALA A 38 -11.72 25.27 -2.21
CA ALA A 38 -12.81 24.43 -1.71
C ALA A 38 -14.12 24.58 -2.51
N LYS A 39 -14.40 25.79 -3.02
CA LYS A 39 -15.58 26.04 -3.85
C LYS A 39 -15.40 25.51 -5.26
N GLU A 40 -14.24 25.79 -5.87
CA GLU A 40 -13.96 25.49 -7.28
C GLU A 40 -13.73 23.99 -7.55
N VAL A 41 -13.03 23.29 -6.67
CA VAL A 41 -12.57 21.90 -6.92
C VAL A 41 -13.53 20.92 -6.27
N ASP A 42 -13.90 19.86 -6.99
CA ASP A 42 -14.79 18.82 -6.50
C ASP A 42 -14.02 17.61 -5.97
N VAL A 43 -12.92 17.23 -6.64
CA VAL A 43 -12.13 16.04 -6.28
C VAL A 43 -10.64 16.31 -6.38
N VAL A 44 -9.88 15.83 -5.40
CA VAL A 44 -8.42 15.79 -5.43
C VAL A 44 -7.93 14.35 -5.50
N THR A 45 -7.17 14.03 -6.52
CA THR A 45 -6.61 12.69 -6.73
C THR A 45 -5.24 12.55 -6.08
N THR A 46 -5.07 11.48 -5.32
CA THR A 46 -3.85 11.16 -4.58
C THR A 46 -3.26 9.84 -5.08
N GLY A 47 -1.99 9.58 -4.76
CA GLY A 47 -1.29 8.41 -5.27
C GLY A 47 -0.08 8.00 -4.42
N THR A 48 0.14 6.70 -4.32
CA THR A 48 1.35 6.12 -3.75
C THR A 48 1.78 4.87 -4.51
N PHE A 49 3.08 4.65 -4.58
CA PHE A 49 3.70 3.46 -5.15
C PHE A 49 4.94 3.12 -4.34
N SER A 50 4.80 2.12 -3.48
CA SER A 50 5.78 1.79 -2.44
C SER A 50 5.83 0.28 -2.23
N PRO A 51 6.91 -0.26 -1.64
CA PRO A 51 6.97 -1.66 -1.25
C PRO A 51 5.95 -1.94 -0.13
N MET A 52 5.01 -2.87 -0.39
CA MET A 52 3.94 -3.25 0.53
C MET A 52 4.02 -4.74 0.83
N CYS A 53 4.92 -5.14 1.74
CA CYS A 53 5.15 -6.55 2.07
C CYS A 53 3.90 -7.29 2.57
N SER A 54 2.98 -6.60 3.25
CA SER A 54 1.69 -7.13 3.68
C SER A 54 0.65 -7.14 2.54
N SER A 55 0.95 -7.93 1.52
CA SER A 55 0.14 -8.11 0.31
C SER A 55 0.08 -9.59 -0.09
N GLY A 56 -0.92 -9.95 -0.88
CA GLY A 56 -1.10 -11.33 -1.36
C GLY A 56 -2.34 -11.48 -2.21
N ALA A 57 -2.52 -12.67 -2.79
CA ALA A 57 -3.63 -12.96 -3.69
C ALA A 57 -4.41 -14.19 -3.21
N PHE A 58 -5.74 -14.10 -3.27
CA PHE A 58 -6.60 -15.28 -3.28
C PHE A 58 -6.77 -15.77 -4.70
N ILE A 59 -6.68 -17.08 -4.87
CA ILE A 59 -6.77 -17.77 -6.17
C ILE A 59 -7.69 -18.97 -6.02
N ASN A 60 -8.60 -19.13 -6.98
CA ASN A 60 -9.37 -20.35 -7.16
C ASN A 60 -9.01 -21.02 -8.49
N PHE A 61 -8.44 -22.23 -8.41
CA PHE A 61 -7.95 -22.97 -9.58
C PHE A 61 -9.03 -23.71 -10.36
N GLY A 62 -10.21 -23.94 -9.76
CA GLY A 62 -11.14 -24.96 -10.22
C GLY A 62 -10.66 -26.38 -9.95
N HIS A 63 -11.59 -27.35 -10.06
CA HIS A 63 -11.25 -28.76 -9.87
C HIS A 63 -10.63 -29.36 -11.13
N SER A 64 -9.65 -30.24 -10.93
CA SER A 64 -9.20 -31.21 -11.92
C SER A 64 -10.19 -32.39 -12.02
N ASP A 65 -9.98 -33.26 -13.00
CA ASP A 65 -10.74 -34.50 -13.14
C ASP A 65 -9.78 -35.71 -13.12
N PRO A 66 -9.84 -36.62 -12.14
CA PRO A 66 -10.74 -36.59 -10.98
C PRO A 66 -10.43 -35.44 -10.01
N PRO A 67 -11.41 -35.01 -9.18
CA PRO A 67 -11.28 -33.83 -8.33
C PRO A 67 -10.24 -34.00 -7.22
N ILE A 68 -9.64 -32.88 -6.83
CA ILE A 68 -8.58 -32.79 -5.82
C ILE A 68 -8.94 -31.78 -4.73
N ARG A 69 -8.52 -32.10 -3.50
CA ARG A 69 -8.44 -31.16 -2.38
C ARG A 69 -6.98 -30.82 -2.14
N MET A 70 -6.54 -29.69 -2.66
CA MET A 70 -5.15 -29.23 -2.59
C MET A 70 -4.82 -28.80 -1.15
N ASN A 71 -3.95 -29.56 -0.48
CA ASN A 71 -3.54 -29.28 0.92
C ASN A 71 -2.18 -28.60 0.99
N ARG A 72 -1.19 -29.10 0.25
CA ARG A 72 0.12 -28.46 0.07
C ARG A 72 0.21 -28.01 -1.38
N ILE A 73 0.57 -26.75 -1.59
CA ILE A 73 0.45 -26.09 -2.89
C ILE A 73 1.72 -25.29 -3.16
N TRP A 74 2.21 -25.36 -4.38
CA TRP A 74 3.33 -24.57 -4.85
C TRP A 74 3.01 -23.95 -6.20
N LEU A 75 3.39 -22.69 -6.36
CA LEU A 75 3.29 -21.93 -7.61
C LEU A 75 4.71 -21.50 -8.01
N ASN A 76 5.28 -22.08 -9.07
CA ASN A 76 6.71 -21.92 -9.42
C ASN A 76 7.64 -22.17 -8.21
N ASP A 77 7.39 -23.27 -7.49
CA ASP A 77 8.12 -23.66 -6.27
C ASP A 77 8.05 -22.64 -5.12
N VAL A 78 7.12 -21.68 -5.18
CA VAL A 78 6.74 -20.83 -4.04
C VAL A 78 5.59 -21.49 -3.30
N PRO A 79 5.74 -21.81 -2.01
CA PRO A 79 4.64 -22.32 -1.20
C PRO A 79 3.42 -21.38 -1.24
N ALA A 80 2.23 -21.95 -1.26
CA ALA A 80 0.99 -21.20 -1.13
C ALA A 80 0.09 -21.88 -0.08
N TYR A 81 -0.65 -21.07 0.66
CA TYR A 81 -1.49 -21.56 1.73
C TYR A 81 -2.74 -22.24 1.16
N GLY A 82 -2.79 -23.56 1.33
CA GLY A 82 -4.01 -24.35 1.22
C GLY A 82 -4.79 -24.34 2.54
N GLY A 83 -5.95 -25.00 2.57
CA GLY A 83 -6.77 -25.11 3.79
C GLY A 83 -7.91 -24.10 3.89
N LEU A 84 -8.07 -23.22 2.90
CA LEU A 84 -9.27 -22.39 2.75
C LEU A 84 -10.47 -23.23 2.31
N ALA A 85 -10.28 -24.01 1.24
CA ALA A 85 -11.21 -25.02 0.75
C ALA A 85 -10.44 -25.98 -0.18
N ALA A 86 -11.14 -26.70 -1.06
CA ALA A 86 -10.53 -27.76 -1.87
C ALA A 86 -9.57 -27.24 -2.95
N VAL A 87 -9.88 -26.11 -3.58
CA VAL A 87 -9.06 -25.53 -4.68
C VAL A 87 -8.88 -24.01 -4.54
N ASP A 88 -9.14 -23.49 -3.33
CA ASP A 88 -8.91 -22.11 -2.93
C ASP A 88 -7.58 -21.98 -2.22
N THR A 89 -6.83 -20.94 -2.57
CA THR A 89 -5.44 -20.75 -2.14
C THR A 89 -5.15 -19.29 -1.86
N TYR A 90 -4.29 -19.04 -0.88
CA TYR A 90 -3.72 -17.72 -0.65
C TYR A 90 -2.20 -17.74 -0.83
N ILE A 91 -1.68 -16.89 -1.70
CA ILE A 91 -0.23 -16.70 -1.88
C ILE A 91 0.20 -15.35 -1.29
N GLY A 92 1.12 -15.40 -0.32
CA GLY A 92 1.69 -14.21 0.32
C GLY A 92 2.82 -13.62 -0.53
N ALA A 93 2.85 -12.30 -0.69
CA ALA A 93 3.85 -11.62 -1.52
C ALA A 93 5.30 -11.86 -1.06
N THR A 94 5.51 -12.07 0.24
CA THR A 94 6.84 -12.29 0.84
C THR A 94 7.24 -13.76 0.94
N GLU A 95 6.36 -14.69 0.53
CA GLU A 95 6.68 -16.11 0.55
C GLU A 95 7.80 -16.38 -0.45
N LEU A 96 8.82 -17.12 -0.04
CA LEU A 96 10.03 -17.32 -0.84
C LEU A 96 9.92 -18.59 -1.68
N SER A 97 10.59 -18.60 -2.82
CA SER A 97 10.77 -19.82 -3.57
C SER A 97 11.67 -20.80 -2.80
N GLU A 98 11.26 -22.07 -2.72
CA GLU A 98 12.08 -23.13 -2.13
C GLU A 98 13.36 -23.40 -2.96
N THR A 99 13.36 -23.04 -4.25
CA THR A 99 14.47 -23.31 -5.17
C THR A 99 15.32 -22.08 -5.49
N GLN A 100 14.72 -20.88 -5.46
CA GLN A 100 15.39 -19.62 -5.83
C GLN A 100 15.60 -18.65 -4.65
N GLY A 101 15.11 -18.99 -3.45
CA GLY A 101 15.28 -18.15 -2.26
C GLY A 101 14.64 -16.77 -2.41
N PHE A 102 15.38 -15.70 -2.11
CA PHE A 102 14.85 -14.32 -2.17
C PHE A 102 14.89 -13.69 -3.57
N GLU A 103 15.46 -14.35 -4.58
CA GLU A 103 15.46 -13.86 -5.97
C GLU A 103 14.09 -14.02 -6.62
N TYR A 104 13.25 -14.94 -6.14
CA TYR A 104 11.90 -15.18 -6.63
C TYR A 104 10.96 -15.58 -5.48
N GLY A 105 9.70 -15.16 -5.53
CA GLY A 105 8.75 -15.42 -4.44
C GLY A 105 7.32 -15.07 -4.82
N GLY A 106 6.42 -15.00 -3.85
CA GLY A 106 4.99 -14.82 -4.11
C GLY A 106 4.67 -13.52 -4.84
N ALA A 107 5.41 -12.43 -4.59
CA ALA A 107 5.29 -11.19 -5.35
C ALA A 107 5.57 -11.41 -6.85
N HIS A 108 6.56 -12.24 -7.17
CA HIS A 108 6.93 -12.57 -8.56
C HIS A 108 5.87 -13.46 -9.20
N VAL A 109 5.33 -14.45 -8.50
CA VAL A 109 4.19 -15.25 -8.99
C VAL A 109 2.99 -14.37 -9.32
N ILE A 110 2.64 -13.44 -8.42
CA ILE A 110 1.53 -12.49 -8.63
C ILE A 110 1.78 -11.64 -9.88
N GLN A 111 2.98 -11.05 -10.01
CA GLN A 111 3.30 -10.24 -11.19
C GLN A 111 3.30 -11.09 -12.47
N ASP A 112 3.89 -12.28 -12.44
CA ASP A 112 3.97 -13.17 -13.60
C ASP A 112 2.58 -13.62 -14.07
N LEU A 113 1.63 -13.87 -13.15
CA LEU A 113 0.23 -14.10 -13.49
C LEU A 113 -0.39 -12.88 -14.20
N ILE A 114 -0.20 -11.68 -13.64
CA ILE A 114 -0.69 -10.42 -14.25
C ILE A 114 -0.08 -10.19 -15.64
N ASP A 115 1.18 -10.58 -15.84
CA ASP A 115 1.89 -10.51 -17.13
C ASP A 115 1.46 -11.64 -18.10
N GLY A 116 0.49 -12.49 -17.73
CA GLY A 116 -0.03 -13.57 -18.56
C GLY A 116 0.92 -14.76 -18.70
N LYS A 117 1.93 -14.89 -17.84
CA LYS A 117 2.90 -15.98 -17.89
C LYS A 117 2.30 -17.28 -17.33
N LYS A 118 2.83 -18.40 -17.81
CA LYS A 118 2.51 -19.73 -17.29
C LYS A 118 3.20 -19.94 -15.95
N ILE A 119 2.42 -20.35 -14.95
CA ILE A 119 2.88 -20.73 -13.62
C ILE A 119 2.72 -22.23 -13.45
N LYS A 120 3.78 -22.91 -13.00
CA LYS A 120 3.74 -24.32 -12.63
C LYS A 120 3.01 -24.45 -11.30
N LEU A 121 1.83 -25.04 -11.32
CA LEU A 121 1.08 -25.48 -10.15
C LEU A 121 1.50 -26.90 -9.80
N ARG A 122 1.96 -27.11 -8.56
CA ARG A 122 2.11 -28.42 -7.94
C ARG A 122 1.24 -28.47 -6.70
N ALA A 123 0.46 -29.52 -6.53
CA ALA A 123 -0.31 -29.71 -5.30
C ALA A 123 -0.35 -31.17 -4.85
N GLU A 124 -0.38 -31.35 -3.54
CA GLU A 124 -0.49 -32.64 -2.85
C GLU A 124 -1.76 -32.65 -1.98
N SER A 125 -2.34 -33.84 -1.86
CA SER A 125 -3.54 -34.12 -1.07
C SER A 125 -3.40 -35.46 -0.36
N TYR A 126 -3.98 -35.57 0.83
CA TYR A 126 -4.14 -36.86 1.51
C TYR A 126 -5.21 -37.75 0.84
N GLY A 127 -6.05 -37.17 -0.04
CA GLY A 127 -7.14 -37.85 -0.73
C GLY A 127 -8.34 -38.10 0.18
N THR A 128 -9.55 -37.99 -0.38
CA THR A 128 -10.81 -38.36 0.29
C THR A 128 -11.77 -38.98 -0.71
N ASP A 129 -12.90 -39.54 -0.26
CA ASP A 129 -13.92 -40.09 -1.16
C ASP A 129 -14.44 -39.05 -2.16
N CYS A 130 -14.66 -37.80 -1.72
CA CYS A 130 -15.07 -36.70 -2.61
C CYS A 130 -13.94 -36.15 -3.51
N TYR A 131 -12.67 -36.39 -3.15
CA TYR A 131 -11.50 -35.79 -3.78
C TYR A 131 -10.38 -36.84 -3.87
N PRO A 132 -10.53 -37.85 -4.75
CA PRO A 132 -9.67 -39.03 -4.72
C PRO A 132 -8.27 -38.76 -5.28
N ARG A 133 -8.08 -37.71 -6.07
CA ARG A 133 -6.77 -37.35 -6.63
C ARG A 133 -5.84 -36.87 -5.52
N LYS A 134 -4.65 -37.50 -5.44
CA LYS A 134 -3.65 -37.20 -4.39
C LYS A 134 -2.56 -36.23 -4.83
N GLU A 135 -2.33 -36.09 -6.12
CA GLU A 135 -1.31 -35.20 -6.65
C GLU A 135 -1.71 -34.59 -7.99
N ILE A 136 -1.19 -33.40 -8.26
CA ILE A 136 -1.28 -32.78 -9.57
C ILE A 136 -0.04 -31.90 -9.79
N THR A 137 0.49 -31.94 -11.01
CA THR A 137 1.46 -30.96 -11.51
C THR A 137 1.00 -30.53 -12.89
N THR A 138 0.79 -29.23 -13.08
CA THR A 138 0.30 -28.65 -14.33
C THR A 138 0.78 -27.21 -14.49
N TYR A 139 0.49 -26.60 -15.63
CA TYR A 139 0.64 -25.16 -15.84
C TYR A 139 -0.73 -24.48 -15.80
N ILE A 140 -0.76 -23.28 -15.25
CA ILE A 140 -1.91 -22.37 -15.24
C ILE A 140 -1.47 -20.98 -15.71
N THR A 141 -2.43 -20.21 -16.20
CA THR A 141 -2.33 -18.78 -16.47
C THR A 141 -3.41 -18.05 -15.68
N LEU A 142 -3.38 -16.72 -15.65
CA LEU A 142 -4.41 -15.93 -14.97
C LEU A 142 -5.81 -16.12 -15.58
N ASP A 143 -5.88 -16.38 -16.88
CA ASP A 143 -7.14 -16.60 -17.61
C ASP A 143 -7.80 -17.94 -17.26
N ASP A 144 -7.01 -18.96 -16.91
CA ASP A 144 -7.50 -20.28 -16.52
C ASP A 144 -8.21 -20.27 -15.15
N LEU A 145 -7.94 -19.27 -14.31
CA LEU A 145 -8.42 -19.22 -12.92
C LEU A 145 -9.88 -18.79 -12.86
N ASN A 146 -10.70 -19.41 -12.00
CA ASN A 146 -12.08 -18.96 -11.78
C ASN A 146 -12.12 -17.56 -11.14
N GLN A 147 -11.26 -17.36 -10.14
CA GLN A 147 -11.13 -16.11 -9.39
C GLN A 147 -9.67 -15.87 -9.05
N ALA A 148 -9.25 -14.61 -9.16
CA ALA A 148 -7.95 -14.16 -8.72
C ALA A 148 -8.05 -12.69 -8.32
N TYR A 149 -7.84 -12.40 -7.04
CA TYR A 149 -7.91 -11.03 -6.53
C TYR A 149 -6.82 -10.78 -5.50
N LEU A 150 -6.25 -9.57 -5.52
CA LEU A 150 -5.39 -9.13 -4.44
C LEU A 150 -6.24 -8.86 -3.20
N PHE A 151 -5.79 -9.40 -2.07
CA PHE A 151 -6.29 -9.01 -0.76
C PHE A 151 -5.08 -8.68 0.10
N ASN A 152 -4.87 -7.38 0.29
CA ASN A 152 -3.74 -6.89 1.05
C ASN A 152 -4.22 -6.51 2.45
N PRO A 153 -3.86 -7.26 3.50
CA PRO A 153 -4.38 -7.03 4.84
C PRO A 153 -3.88 -5.74 5.48
N ARG A 154 -2.89 -5.06 4.88
CA ARG A 154 -2.31 -3.82 5.40
C ARG A 154 -1.47 -3.13 4.34
N ASN A 155 -1.93 -1.99 3.84
CA ASN A 155 -1.35 -1.19 2.75
C ASN A 155 -1.57 0.30 3.05
N ALA A 156 -1.10 1.18 2.15
CA ALA A 156 -1.33 2.63 2.20
C ALA A 156 -1.07 3.25 3.59
N TYR A 157 0.09 2.97 4.18
CA TYR A 157 0.46 3.51 5.49
C TYR A 157 0.41 5.05 5.51
N GLN A 158 -0.24 5.61 6.52
CA GLN A 158 -0.38 7.06 6.69
C GLN A 158 0.98 7.73 6.80
N ASN A 159 1.83 7.20 7.67
CA ASN A 159 3.17 7.71 7.84
C ASN A 159 4.04 6.60 8.43
N TYR A 160 5.33 6.62 8.12
CA TYR A 160 6.25 5.56 8.47
C TYR A 160 7.61 6.14 8.84
N ASN A 161 8.32 5.45 9.73
CA ASN A 161 9.65 5.88 10.17
C ASN A 161 10.66 5.87 9.02
N ALA A 162 11.57 6.85 9.02
CA ALA A 162 12.81 6.78 8.27
C ALA A 162 13.82 5.91 9.04
N ALA A 163 14.69 5.22 8.31
CA ALA A 163 15.61 4.24 8.86
C ALA A 163 17.06 4.62 8.62
N THR A 164 17.91 4.43 9.63
CA THR A 164 19.37 4.53 9.53
C THR A 164 20.03 3.45 10.39
N ASN A 165 21.36 3.41 10.40
CA ASN A 165 22.14 2.37 11.05
C ASN A 165 23.39 2.96 11.72
N SER A 166 23.42 2.94 13.05
CA SER A 166 24.58 3.41 13.82
C SER A 166 25.73 2.40 13.93
N SER A 167 25.50 1.12 13.62
CA SER A 167 26.51 0.07 13.80
C SER A 167 27.65 0.14 12.78
N ASP A 168 28.66 -0.70 12.99
CA ASP A 168 29.83 -0.86 12.13
C ASP A 168 29.62 -1.82 10.94
N ARG A 169 28.46 -2.49 10.87
CA ARG A 169 28.13 -3.44 9.79
C ARG A 169 26.96 -2.97 8.94
N ILE A 170 26.91 -3.45 7.70
CA ILE A 170 25.76 -3.22 6.79
C ILE A 170 24.54 -3.98 7.34
N LEU A 171 23.37 -3.34 7.32
CA LEU A 171 22.09 -4.00 7.60
C LEU A 171 21.28 -4.15 6.32
N TYR A 172 20.73 -5.34 6.11
CA TYR A 172 19.81 -5.66 5.01
C TYR A 172 18.40 -5.74 5.57
N THR A 173 17.51 -4.84 5.13
CA THR A 173 16.20 -4.65 5.78
C THR A 173 15.09 -4.44 4.75
N TYR A 174 13.82 -4.44 5.19
CA TYR A 174 12.71 -3.98 4.35
C TYR A 174 12.78 -2.50 4.00
N MET A 175 13.63 -1.73 4.68
CA MET A 175 13.94 -0.35 4.33
C MET A 175 15.11 -0.26 3.33
N GLY A 176 15.47 -1.36 2.68
CA GLY A 176 16.66 -1.48 1.84
C GLY A 176 17.95 -1.65 2.65
N THR A 177 19.08 -1.46 1.97
CA THR A 177 20.42 -1.56 2.57
C THR A 177 20.73 -0.30 3.38
N LEU A 178 21.00 -0.47 4.68
CA LEU A 178 21.42 0.59 5.58
C LEU A 178 22.93 0.47 5.86
N LEU A 179 23.68 1.48 5.44
CA LEU A 179 25.13 1.54 5.52
C LEU A 179 25.60 1.82 6.96
N PRO A 180 26.77 1.30 7.36
CA PRO A 180 27.34 1.52 8.69
C PRO A 180 27.48 3.00 9.04
N GLN A 181 27.53 3.29 10.35
CA GLN A 181 27.92 4.59 10.90
C GLN A 181 27.12 5.77 10.33
N TYR A 182 25.80 5.59 10.19
CA TYR A 182 24.87 6.56 9.59
C TYR A 182 25.20 6.88 8.13
N GLY A 183 25.68 5.90 7.36
CA GLY A 183 26.08 6.13 5.97
C GLY A 183 24.92 6.52 5.04
N ASN A 184 23.68 6.21 5.41
CA ASN A 184 22.48 6.66 4.70
C ASN A 184 21.23 6.67 5.60
N VAL A 185 20.19 7.33 5.10
CA VAL A 185 18.82 7.28 5.63
C VAL A 185 17.87 6.87 4.51
N THR A 186 17.05 5.85 4.71
CA THR A 186 16.00 5.48 3.74
C THR A 186 14.62 5.77 4.31
N TYR A 187 13.66 6.08 3.43
CA TYR A 187 12.32 6.45 3.87
C TYR A 187 11.22 6.11 2.86
N CYS A 188 10.00 6.00 3.38
CA CYS A 188 8.72 6.11 2.66
C CYS A 188 8.01 7.35 3.25
N THR A 189 7.14 8.09 2.59
CA THR A 189 6.10 7.77 1.60
C THR A 189 6.14 8.76 0.40
N SER A 190 5.10 8.81 -0.43
CA SER A 190 4.89 9.82 -1.48
C SER A 190 4.56 11.23 -0.95
N GLY A 191 4.67 11.45 0.37
CA GLY A 191 4.52 12.74 1.06
C GLY A 191 3.19 13.40 0.76
N GLU A 192 3.23 14.60 0.21
CA GLU A 192 2.04 15.40 -0.11
C GLU A 192 1.11 14.82 -1.20
N LEU A 193 1.53 13.74 -1.87
CA LEU A 193 0.69 12.92 -2.76
C LEU A 193 0.04 11.73 -2.06
N SER A 194 0.45 11.40 -0.83
CA SER A 194 -0.02 10.21 -0.11
C SER A 194 -1.49 10.34 0.26
N PRO A 195 -2.34 9.34 -0.04
CA PRO A 195 -3.77 9.39 0.26
C PRO A 195 -4.09 9.73 1.72
N LEU A 196 -3.53 8.96 2.65
CA LEU A 196 -3.83 9.09 4.08
C LEU A 196 -3.19 10.31 4.76
N LEU A 197 -2.26 11.01 4.09
CA LEU A 197 -1.74 12.30 4.57
C LEU A 197 -2.60 13.47 4.08
N ASN A 198 -3.32 13.31 2.97
CA ASN A 198 -4.27 14.28 2.46
C ASN A 198 -5.67 14.14 3.10
N ASP A 199 -5.97 12.98 3.71
CA ASP A 199 -7.10 12.78 4.62
C ASP A 199 -6.61 12.24 5.98
N PRO A 200 -5.88 13.07 6.76
CA PRO A 200 -5.18 12.64 7.97
C PRO A 200 -6.12 12.17 9.09
N GLU A 201 -7.37 12.64 9.06
CA GLU A 201 -8.39 12.27 10.03
C GLU A 201 -9.36 11.20 9.53
N LEU A 202 -9.14 10.64 8.33
CA LEU A 202 -9.95 9.58 7.71
C LEU A 202 -11.43 9.98 7.59
N ARG A 203 -11.68 11.25 7.22
CA ARG A 203 -13.03 11.82 7.08
C ARG A 203 -13.78 11.21 5.90
N THR A 204 -13.06 10.89 4.83
CA THR A 204 -13.57 10.42 3.53
C THR A 204 -13.14 9.00 3.18
N ILE A 205 -12.20 8.44 3.95
CA ILE A 205 -11.64 7.10 3.73
C ILE A 205 -12.13 6.15 4.84
N GLY A 206 -12.86 5.11 4.45
CA GLY A 206 -13.26 4.03 5.33
C GLY A 206 -13.66 2.77 4.58
N ILE A 207 -14.31 1.83 5.27
CA ILE A 207 -14.75 0.57 4.67
C ILE A 207 -15.72 0.88 3.54
N GLY A 208 -15.48 0.27 2.37
CA GLY A 208 -16.27 0.51 1.17
C GLY A 208 -15.82 1.70 0.33
N THR A 209 -14.85 2.51 0.76
CA THR A 209 -14.26 3.55 -0.10
C THR A 209 -13.69 2.90 -1.36
N ARG A 210 -14.13 3.37 -2.52
CA ARG A 210 -13.62 2.93 -3.82
C ARG A 210 -12.25 3.53 -4.08
N ILE A 211 -11.31 2.72 -4.55
CA ILE A 211 -9.92 3.10 -4.77
C ILE A 211 -9.43 2.61 -6.13
N PHE A 212 -8.37 3.25 -6.62
CA PHE A 212 -7.49 2.68 -7.65
C PHE A 212 -6.47 1.76 -6.97
N ILE A 213 -6.35 0.52 -7.41
CA ILE A 213 -5.33 -0.43 -6.93
C ILE A 213 -4.78 -1.23 -8.11
N GLY A 214 -3.46 -1.12 -8.33
CA GLY A 214 -2.76 -1.95 -9.32
C GLY A 214 -3.19 -1.73 -10.78
N GLY A 215 -3.85 -0.61 -11.12
CA GLY A 215 -4.42 -0.40 -12.46
C GLY A 215 -5.93 -0.65 -12.55
N ALA A 216 -6.51 -1.30 -11.53
CA ALA A 216 -7.93 -1.64 -11.47
C ALA A 216 -8.69 -0.78 -10.45
N GLN A 217 -10.02 -0.89 -10.47
CA GLN A 217 -10.86 -0.41 -9.36
C GLN A 217 -10.89 -1.47 -8.26
N GLY A 218 -10.85 -1.01 -7.01
CA GLY A 218 -10.94 -1.86 -5.83
C GLY A 218 -11.57 -1.10 -4.67
N TYR A 219 -11.48 -1.68 -3.48
CA TYR A 219 -12.10 -1.12 -2.29
C TYR A 219 -11.22 -1.24 -1.06
N VAL A 220 -11.43 -0.32 -0.12
CA VAL A 220 -11.00 -0.51 1.27
C VAL A 220 -11.91 -1.56 1.90
N ALA A 221 -11.33 -2.71 2.21
CA ALA A 221 -12.04 -3.84 2.80
C ALA A 221 -12.09 -3.77 4.34
N TRP A 222 -11.07 -3.18 4.98
CA TRP A 222 -10.97 -3.05 6.44
C TRP A 222 -9.91 -2.01 6.87
N GLU A 223 -9.76 -1.75 8.17
CA GLU A 223 -8.77 -0.81 8.75
C GLU A 223 -7.30 -1.27 8.58
N GLY A 224 -7.07 -2.56 8.31
CA GLY A 224 -5.74 -3.14 8.20
C GLY A 224 -5.17 -3.65 9.54
N THR A 225 -4.36 -4.70 9.47
CA THR A 225 -4.04 -5.54 10.65
C THR A 225 -3.16 -4.90 11.72
N GLN A 226 -2.55 -3.75 11.44
CA GLN A 226 -1.77 -2.99 12.43
C GLN A 226 -2.23 -1.54 12.54
N PHE A 227 -3.51 -1.30 12.22
CA PHE A 227 -4.10 0.03 12.31
C PHE A 227 -4.01 0.61 13.71
N VAL A 228 -3.49 1.83 13.79
CA VAL A 228 -3.51 2.66 15.00
C VAL A 228 -3.59 4.11 14.57
N ARG A 229 -4.30 4.96 15.33
CA ARG A 229 -4.33 6.40 15.07
C ARG A 229 -3.41 7.11 16.07
N ASN A 230 -2.27 7.58 15.59
CA ASN A 230 -1.37 8.41 16.39
C ASN A 230 -1.49 9.86 15.93
N LYS A 231 -1.57 10.78 16.89
CA LYS A 231 -1.62 12.22 16.69
C LYS A 231 -0.60 12.87 17.62
N GLU A 232 0.38 13.57 17.06
CA GLU A 232 1.43 14.26 17.82
C GLU A 232 1.56 15.71 17.34
N VAL A 233 1.53 16.66 18.27
CA VAL A 233 1.79 18.08 17.95
C VAL A 233 3.30 18.27 17.81
N ILE A 234 3.76 18.69 16.63
CA ILE A 234 5.18 18.89 16.35
C ILE A 234 5.61 20.32 16.65
N ARG A 235 4.79 21.29 16.23
CA ARG A 235 4.92 22.72 16.49
C ARG A 235 3.55 23.37 16.32
N ASP A 236 3.45 24.66 16.60
CA ASP A 236 2.20 25.40 16.45
C ASP A 236 1.65 25.26 15.02
N GLY A 237 0.37 24.87 14.90
CA GLY A 237 -0.30 24.60 13.63
C GLY A 237 0.12 23.32 12.87
N VAL A 238 1.08 22.53 13.35
CA VAL A 238 1.55 21.30 12.66
C VAL A 238 1.37 20.06 13.52
N ILE A 239 0.55 19.14 13.02
CA ILE A 239 0.24 17.87 13.67
C ILE A 239 0.73 16.73 12.78
N GLN A 240 1.53 15.84 13.36
CA GLN A 240 1.92 14.59 12.73
C GLN A 240 0.87 13.52 13.00
N TYR A 241 0.29 13.01 11.91
CA TYR A 241 -0.57 11.83 11.91
C TYR A 241 0.23 10.62 11.44
N SER A 242 0.05 9.48 12.10
CA SER A 242 0.74 8.24 11.73
C SER A 242 -0.01 6.98 12.18
N GLY A 243 0.42 5.84 11.66
CA GLY A 243 -0.02 4.52 12.10
C GLY A 243 -1.26 3.97 11.40
N ALA A 244 -2.10 4.83 10.79
CA ALA A 244 -3.25 4.34 10.04
C ALA A 244 -2.79 3.56 8.81
N THR A 245 -3.52 2.49 8.50
CA THR A 245 -3.31 1.61 7.35
C THR A 245 -4.66 1.32 6.70
N LEU A 246 -4.66 0.60 5.59
CA LEU A 246 -5.89 0.09 4.97
C LEU A 246 -5.70 -1.39 4.63
N ALA A 247 -6.70 -2.23 4.89
CA ALA A 247 -6.84 -3.48 4.16
C ALA A 247 -7.58 -3.19 2.85
N VAL A 248 -7.06 -3.67 1.74
CA VAL A 248 -7.58 -3.34 0.40
C VAL A 248 -7.75 -4.59 -0.45
N VAL A 249 -8.75 -4.57 -1.32
CA VAL A 249 -9.09 -5.65 -2.23
C VAL A 249 -9.24 -5.12 -3.66
N GLY A 250 -8.79 -5.88 -4.65
CA GLY A 250 -8.95 -5.52 -6.07
C GLY A 250 -8.85 -6.74 -6.98
N ASP A 251 -9.58 -6.70 -8.09
CA ASP A 251 -9.59 -7.77 -9.09
C ASP A 251 -8.25 -7.83 -9.83
N MET A 252 -7.51 -8.93 -9.65
CA MET A 252 -6.17 -9.09 -10.21
C MET A 252 -6.21 -9.28 -11.73
N LYS A 253 -7.33 -9.77 -12.28
CA LYS A 253 -7.51 -9.94 -13.74
C LYS A 253 -7.59 -8.62 -14.50
N GLN A 254 -7.83 -7.51 -13.80
CA GLN A 254 -7.88 -6.16 -14.38
C GLN A 254 -6.63 -5.33 -14.07
N MET A 255 -5.67 -5.91 -13.34
CA MET A 255 -4.45 -5.19 -12.93
C MET A 255 -3.40 -5.18 -14.03
N SER A 256 -2.40 -4.31 -13.84
CA SER A 256 -1.26 -4.18 -14.72
C SER A 256 0.04 -4.20 -13.92
N SER A 257 1.06 -4.89 -14.44
CA SER A 257 2.42 -4.88 -13.87
C SER A 257 3.10 -3.50 -13.91
N ARG A 258 2.49 -2.54 -14.63
CA ARG A 258 2.81 -1.12 -14.55
C ARG A 258 2.62 -0.53 -13.14
N PHE A 259 1.72 -1.11 -12.35
CA PHE A 259 1.33 -0.67 -10.99
C PHE A 259 1.35 -1.80 -9.94
N ILE A 260 1.66 -3.03 -10.33
CA ILE A 260 1.94 -4.17 -9.44
C ILE A 260 3.31 -4.74 -9.83
N ARG A 261 4.34 -4.54 -9.01
CA ARG A 261 5.70 -4.94 -9.40
C ARG A 261 6.43 -5.67 -8.29
N ALA A 262 6.90 -6.86 -8.57
CA ALA A 262 7.75 -7.62 -7.68
C ALA A 262 9.12 -6.95 -7.55
N ALA A 263 9.71 -7.08 -6.36
CA ALA A 263 11.08 -6.68 -6.09
C ALA A 263 11.74 -7.66 -5.12
N SER A 264 13.05 -7.81 -5.28
CA SER A 264 13.90 -8.61 -4.40
C SER A 264 14.84 -7.66 -3.66
N TYR A 265 14.80 -7.69 -2.33
CA TYR A 265 15.74 -6.96 -1.49
C TYR A 265 16.82 -7.91 -1.03
N GLU A 266 18.06 -7.61 -1.41
CA GLU A 266 19.23 -8.43 -1.12
C GLU A 266 19.25 -8.80 0.37
N LYS A 267 19.33 -10.12 0.65
CA LYS A 267 19.38 -10.70 2.01
C LYS A 267 18.21 -10.35 2.94
N TYR A 268 17.17 -9.69 2.45
CA TYR A 268 15.95 -9.45 3.20
C TYR A 268 14.80 -10.35 2.74
N GLY A 269 14.51 -10.37 1.43
CA GLY A 269 13.39 -11.13 0.88
C GLY A 269 12.70 -10.46 -0.29
N THR A 270 11.59 -11.04 -0.70
CA THR A 270 10.73 -10.51 -1.76
C THR A 270 9.68 -9.55 -1.22
N THR A 271 9.26 -8.59 -2.04
CA THR A 271 8.18 -7.65 -1.72
C THR A 271 7.42 -7.25 -2.98
N LEU A 272 6.21 -6.73 -2.80
CA LEU A 272 5.37 -6.25 -3.90
C LEU A 272 5.23 -4.74 -3.81
N PHE A 273 5.65 -4.03 -4.84
CA PHE A 273 5.30 -2.63 -5.04
C PHE A 273 3.86 -2.54 -5.55
N VAL A 274 3.01 -1.84 -4.79
CA VAL A 274 1.59 -1.70 -5.08
C VAL A 274 1.26 -0.23 -5.31
N GLY A 275 0.67 0.06 -6.46
CA GLY A 275 0.11 1.37 -6.77
C GLY A 275 -1.29 1.52 -6.19
N ILE A 276 -1.48 2.52 -5.34
CA ILE A 276 -2.78 2.86 -4.76
C ILE A 276 -3.06 4.34 -5.00
N GLY A 277 -4.25 4.64 -5.54
CA GLY A 277 -4.77 6.00 -5.65
C GLY A 277 -6.13 6.09 -4.98
N ILE A 278 -6.36 7.17 -4.24
CA ILE A 278 -7.66 7.41 -3.60
C ILE A 278 -8.12 8.82 -3.98
N PRO A 279 -9.31 8.97 -4.57
CA PRO A 279 -9.88 10.28 -4.79
C PRO A 279 -10.46 10.83 -3.49
N ILE A 280 -10.03 12.02 -3.11
CA ILE A 280 -10.51 12.72 -1.92
C ILE A 280 -11.53 13.76 -2.36
N PRO A 281 -12.82 13.62 -2.01
CA PRO A 281 -13.82 14.63 -2.30
C PRO A 281 -13.55 15.89 -1.47
N VAL A 282 -13.62 17.06 -2.10
CA VAL A 282 -13.46 18.34 -1.42
C VAL A 282 -14.82 18.75 -0.83
N LEU A 283 -15.18 18.13 0.29
CA LEU A 283 -16.51 18.30 0.90
C LEU A 283 -16.69 19.71 1.48
N ASP A 284 -15.65 20.27 2.09
CA ASP A 284 -15.69 21.56 2.75
C ASP A 284 -14.29 22.21 2.84
N GLU A 285 -14.25 23.43 3.40
CA GLU A 285 -13.01 24.17 3.60
C GLU A 285 -12.02 23.44 4.51
N ASP A 286 -12.49 22.70 5.52
CA ASP A 286 -11.60 21.94 6.40
C ASP A 286 -10.96 20.75 5.67
N MET A 287 -11.68 20.11 4.75
CA MET A 287 -11.10 19.09 3.87
C MET A 287 -10.05 19.72 2.94
N ALA A 288 -10.35 20.91 2.39
CA ALA A 288 -9.40 21.66 1.59
C ALA A 288 -8.12 22.05 2.37
N LYS A 289 -8.22 22.38 3.67
CA LYS A 289 -7.04 22.63 4.54
C LYS A 289 -6.14 21.40 4.64
N PHE A 290 -6.71 20.21 4.84
CA PHE A 290 -5.93 18.98 4.87
C PHE A 290 -5.28 18.65 3.51
N LEU A 291 -6.00 18.87 2.41
CA LEU A 291 -5.49 18.65 1.06
C LEU A 291 -4.37 19.63 0.67
N ALA A 292 -4.29 20.79 1.34
CA ALA A 292 -3.24 21.80 1.14
C ALA A 292 -1.90 21.47 1.83
N VAL A 293 -1.79 20.33 2.54
CA VAL A 293 -0.59 19.96 3.30
C VAL A 293 0.67 19.89 2.42
N ARG A 294 1.76 20.57 2.80
CA ARG A 294 3.04 20.55 2.06
C ARG A 294 4.07 19.67 2.76
N ASN A 295 5.06 19.14 2.02
CA ASN A 295 6.10 18.27 2.60
C ASN A 295 6.87 18.90 3.78
N ARG A 296 6.96 20.24 3.85
CA ARG A 296 7.56 20.99 4.96
C ARG A 296 6.81 20.85 6.28
N ASP A 297 5.53 20.50 6.22
CA ASP A 297 4.63 20.35 7.38
C ASP A 297 4.28 18.87 7.66
N ILE A 298 4.81 17.94 6.86
CA ILE A 298 4.69 16.50 7.10
C ILE A 298 6.00 16.04 7.73
N TYR A 299 5.92 15.50 8.96
CA TYR A 299 7.09 15.05 9.72
C TYR A 299 7.13 13.52 9.85
N THR A 300 8.33 12.98 9.99
CA THR A 300 8.59 11.60 10.42
C THR A 300 9.78 11.53 11.36
N GLN A 301 10.05 10.33 11.88
CA GLN A 301 11.14 10.04 12.82
C GLN A 301 12.23 9.25 12.11
N VAL A 302 13.49 9.67 12.27
CA VAL A 302 14.67 8.89 11.89
C VAL A 302 14.99 7.95 13.04
N VAL A 303 14.91 6.66 12.77
CA VAL A 303 15.06 5.59 13.75
C VAL A 303 16.29 4.75 13.44
N ASP A 304 17.03 4.38 14.49
CA ASP A 304 18.20 3.53 14.37
C ASP A 304 17.83 2.04 14.35
N TYR A 305 18.01 1.40 13.20
CA TYR A 305 17.69 -0.01 12.97
C TYR A 305 18.79 -0.95 13.46
N SER A 306 19.94 -0.43 13.87
CA SER A 306 21.01 -1.25 14.46
C SER A 306 20.62 -1.87 15.80
N VAL A 307 19.67 -1.24 16.50
CA VAL A 307 19.13 -1.73 17.77
C VAL A 307 18.04 -2.78 17.48
N PRO A 308 18.24 -4.06 17.80
CA PRO A 308 17.29 -5.14 17.52
C PRO A 308 16.16 -5.17 18.56
N SER A 309 15.46 -4.04 18.72
CA SER A 309 14.37 -3.85 19.68
C SER A 309 13.11 -3.38 18.95
N ARG A 310 11.94 -3.66 19.52
CA ARG A 310 10.68 -3.02 19.10
C ARG A 310 10.71 -1.51 19.40
N SER A 311 11.33 -1.13 20.51
CA SER A 311 11.52 0.26 20.93
C SER A 311 12.90 0.73 20.48
N ARG A 312 13.02 1.08 19.20
CA ARG A 312 14.26 1.58 18.62
C ARG A 312 14.48 3.05 18.97
N PRO A 313 15.73 3.51 19.16
CA PRO A 313 16.01 4.93 19.42
C PRO A 313 15.55 5.82 18.26
N VAL A 314 14.86 6.91 18.62
CA VAL A 314 14.54 8.01 17.70
C VAL A 314 15.69 9.00 17.76
N LEU A 315 16.39 9.19 16.64
CA LEU A 315 17.56 10.06 16.58
C LEU A 315 17.18 11.52 16.32
N ARG A 316 16.20 11.73 15.44
CA ARG A 316 15.77 13.06 15.01
C ARG A 316 14.37 13.00 14.38
N LYS A 317 13.60 14.09 14.52
CA LYS A 317 12.40 14.34 13.71
C LYS A 317 12.76 15.22 12.53
N VAL A 318 12.28 14.84 11.34
CA VAL A 318 12.59 15.53 10.09
C VAL A 318 11.33 15.69 9.25
N SER A 319 11.25 16.78 8.49
CA SER A 319 10.18 16.96 7.52
C SER A 319 10.44 16.14 6.25
N TYR A 320 9.39 15.86 5.48
CA TYR A 320 9.55 15.24 4.17
C TYR A 320 10.24 16.17 3.16
N GLU A 321 10.19 17.48 3.35
CA GLU A 321 10.96 18.44 2.55
C GLU A 321 12.47 18.25 2.76
N GLU A 322 12.91 18.14 4.01
CA GLU A 322 14.30 17.85 4.34
C GLU A 322 14.75 16.51 3.76
N LEU A 323 13.96 15.45 3.95
CA LEU A 323 14.26 14.13 3.38
C LEU A 323 14.37 14.16 1.85
N ARG A 324 13.53 14.96 1.17
CA ARG A 324 13.53 15.10 -0.29
C ARG A 324 14.66 15.98 -0.83
N SER A 325 15.30 16.79 0.02
CA SER A 325 16.48 17.56 -0.37
C SER A 325 17.69 16.68 -0.75
N GLY A 326 17.64 15.39 -0.38
CA GLY A 326 18.68 14.39 -0.68
C GLY A 326 19.71 14.22 0.44
N THR A 327 19.71 15.10 1.45
CA THR A 327 20.56 14.97 2.64
C THR A 327 19.88 15.52 3.88
N ILE A 328 20.16 14.94 5.05
CA ILE A 328 19.80 15.52 6.35
C ILE A 328 21.01 15.61 7.26
N GLU A 329 20.95 16.47 8.28
CA GLU A 329 21.96 16.48 9.34
C GLU A 329 21.58 15.48 10.44
N LEU A 330 22.54 14.62 10.80
CA LEU A 330 22.50 13.70 11.94
C LEU A 330 23.87 13.72 12.63
N ASN A 331 23.89 13.94 13.95
CA ASN A 331 25.12 13.99 14.76
C ASN A 331 26.21 14.93 14.18
N GLY A 332 25.81 16.11 13.69
CA GLY A 332 26.73 17.10 13.10
C GLY A 332 27.29 16.72 11.73
N LYS A 333 26.78 15.66 11.09
CA LYS A 333 27.20 15.19 9.77
C LYS A 333 26.04 15.21 8.78
N LYS A 334 26.34 15.50 7.51
CA LYS A 334 25.39 15.34 6.41
C LYS A 334 25.30 13.87 6.01
N VAL A 335 24.08 13.33 6.04
CA VAL A 335 23.78 11.94 5.70
C VAL A 335 22.87 11.92 4.48
N PRO A 336 23.22 11.18 3.41
CA PRO A 336 22.37 11.09 2.21
C PRO A 336 21.06 10.37 2.51
N THR A 337 19.99 10.84 1.89
CA THR A 337 18.64 10.30 2.04
C THR A 337 18.13 9.71 0.72
N ALA A 338 17.42 8.59 0.80
CA ALA A 338 16.89 7.90 -0.38
C ALA A 338 15.44 7.43 -0.15
N PRO A 339 14.49 7.80 -1.03
CA PRO A 339 13.13 7.29 -0.97
C PRO A 339 13.05 5.86 -1.52
N LEU A 340 12.29 5.00 -0.86
CA LEU A 340 11.90 3.68 -1.40
C LEU A 340 10.60 3.76 -2.21
N SER A 341 9.83 4.83 -2.03
CA SER A 341 8.59 5.09 -2.77
C SER A 341 8.90 5.82 -4.07
N SER A 342 8.25 5.44 -5.17
CA SER A 342 8.45 6.11 -6.46
C SER A 342 7.49 7.29 -6.62
N LEU A 343 7.99 8.52 -6.50
CA LEU A 343 7.19 9.72 -6.74
C LEU A 343 6.71 9.83 -8.18
N ARG A 344 7.54 9.42 -9.15
CA ARG A 344 7.16 9.39 -10.57
C ARG A 344 5.91 8.51 -10.78
N LYS A 345 5.88 7.32 -10.17
CA LYS A 345 4.73 6.42 -10.24
C LYS A 345 3.53 6.92 -9.44
N ALA A 346 3.74 7.55 -8.28
CA ALA A 346 2.66 8.17 -7.51
C ALA A 346 1.93 9.27 -8.32
N ARG A 347 2.68 10.13 -9.01
CA ARG A 347 2.11 11.15 -9.92
C ARG A 347 1.34 10.52 -11.09
N GLU A 348 1.92 9.50 -11.69
CA GLU A 348 1.29 8.73 -12.76
C GLU A 348 -0.04 8.11 -12.32
N ILE A 349 -0.11 7.57 -11.10
CA ILE A 349 -1.34 7.04 -10.50
C ILE A 349 -2.38 8.13 -10.28
N ALA A 350 -2.00 9.26 -9.67
CA ALA A 350 -2.90 10.38 -9.44
C ALA A 350 -3.48 10.90 -10.76
N GLN A 351 -2.65 11.01 -11.80
CA GLN A 351 -3.07 11.42 -13.13
C GLN A 351 -4.01 10.42 -13.80
N VAL A 352 -3.71 9.12 -13.77
CA VAL A 352 -4.61 8.09 -14.32
C VAL A 352 -5.96 8.10 -13.59
N LEU A 353 -5.95 8.20 -12.26
CA LEU A 353 -7.18 8.28 -11.48
C LEU A 353 -7.98 9.55 -11.83
N LYS A 354 -7.31 10.70 -12.02
CA LYS A 354 -7.95 11.94 -12.48
C LYS A 354 -8.63 11.73 -13.84
N GLU A 355 -7.97 11.09 -14.78
CA GLU A 355 -8.52 10.79 -16.11
C GLU A 355 -9.72 9.84 -16.04
N MET A 356 -9.67 8.79 -15.23
CA MET A 356 -10.80 7.87 -15.06
C MET A 356 -12.04 8.59 -14.51
N ILE A 357 -11.87 9.52 -13.57
CA ILE A 357 -12.96 10.31 -13.00
C ILE A 357 -13.52 11.28 -14.05
N LEU A 358 -12.66 12.00 -14.77
CA LEU A 358 -13.08 12.94 -15.81
C LEU A 358 -13.85 12.25 -16.95
N LYS A 359 -13.55 10.97 -17.24
CA LYS A 359 -14.27 10.15 -18.24
C LYS A 359 -15.55 9.53 -17.71
N GLY A 360 -15.87 9.67 -16.42
CA GLY A 360 -17.02 9.01 -15.80
C GLY A 360 -16.85 7.50 -15.57
N GLU A 361 -15.64 6.97 -15.76
CA GLU A 361 -15.31 5.56 -15.54
C GLU A 361 -15.14 5.23 -14.05
N PHE A 362 -14.87 6.25 -13.23
CA PHE A 362 -14.68 6.12 -11.79
C PHE A 362 -15.61 7.09 -11.03
N LEU A 363 -16.58 6.54 -10.30
CA LEU A 363 -17.43 7.28 -9.37
C LEU A 363 -16.88 7.19 -7.95
N LEU A 364 -17.14 8.23 -7.15
CA LEU A 364 -16.81 8.21 -5.73
C LEU A 364 -17.80 7.33 -4.96
N GLN A 365 -17.32 6.74 -3.87
CA GLN A 365 -18.13 5.96 -2.95
C GLN A 365 -17.93 6.51 -1.54
N GLU A 366 -19.01 7.00 -0.94
CA GLU A 366 -19.00 7.35 0.48
C GLU A 366 -18.69 6.08 1.31
N PRO A 367 -17.83 6.17 2.34
CA PRO A 367 -17.57 5.04 3.21
C PRO A 367 -18.87 4.46 3.77
N ILE A 368 -19.05 3.16 3.61
CA ILE A 368 -20.15 2.42 4.24
C ILE A 368 -19.99 2.47 5.76
N GLN A 369 -18.73 2.43 6.24
CA GLN A 369 -18.41 2.55 7.64
C GLN A 369 -17.09 3.31 7.83
N LYS A 370 -17.07 4.25 8.77
CA LYS A 370 -15.84 4.93 9.20
C LYS A 370 -14.88 3.95 9.88
N LEU A 371 -13.58 4.20 9.73
CA LEU A 371 -12.55 3.46 10.47
C LEU A 371 -12.58 3.88 11.95
N PRO A 372 -12.22 2.97 12.87
CA PRO A 372 -12.26 3.27 14.30
C PRO A 372 -11.28 4.37 14.70
N GLU A 373 -11.59 5.07 15.77
CA GLU A 373 -10.75 6.15 16.29
C GLU A 373 -9.76 5.70 17.37
N ASP A 374 -10.08 4.62 18.08
CA ASP A 374 -9.52 4.26 19.38
C ASP A 374 -8.77 2.92 19.40
N ARG A 375 -8.27 2.47 18.24
CA ARG A 375 -7.47 1.24 18.17
C ARG A 375 -6.13 1.39 18.88
N ARG A 376 -5.77 0.36 19.66
CA ARG A 376 -4.47 0.25 20.32
C ARG A 376 -3.65 -0.86 19.69
N PHE A 377 -2.36 -0.59 19.47
CA PHE A 377 -1.42 -1.61 19.05
C PHE A 377 -1.09 -2.55 20.21
N ASN A 378 -1.38 -3.84 20.05
CA ASN A 378 -1.08 -4.88 21.04
C ASN A 378 0.14 -5.70 20.60
N PRO A 379 1.32 -5.50 21.22
CA PRO A 379 2.48 -6.34 20.93
C PRO A 379 2.25 -7.79 21.38
N LEU A 380 2.90 -8.74 20.70
CA LEU A 380 2.94 -10.15 21.14
C LEU A 380 3.44 -10.23 22.59
N LYS A 381 2.66 -10.88 23.45
CA LYS A 381 3.00 -11.21 24.84
C LYS A 381 3.67 -12.57 24.85
N GLU A 382 4.96 -12.59 25.12
CA GLU A 382 5.73 -13.82 25.21
C GLU A 382 5.44 -14.49 26.56
N ARG A 383 4.96 -15.73 26.50
CA ARG A 383 4.66 -16.57 27.65
C ARG A 383 5.26 -17.94 27.38
N GLU A 384 5.92 -18.51 28.38
CA GLU A 384 6.46 -19.86 28.29
C GLU A 384 5.32 -20.87 28.11
N VAL A 385 5.42 -21.72 27.09
CA VAL A 385 4.54 -22.87 26.89
C VAL A 385 5.19 -24.04 27.62
N LYS A 386 4.53 -24.53 28.67
CA LYS A 386 5.00 -25.66 29.46
C LYS A 386 4.56 -26.99 28.87
#